data_AF-A0A5S3YXN0-F1
#
_entry.id   AF-A0A5S3YXN0-F1
#
_cell.length_a   1.000
_cell.length_b   1.000
_cell.length_c   1.000
_cell.angle_alpha   90.00
_cell.angle_beta   90.00
_cell.angle_gamma   90.00
#
_symmetry.space_group_name_H-M   'P 1'
#
loop_
_entity.id
_entity.type
_entity.pdbx_description
1 polymer ?
#
loop_
_entity_poly.entity_id
_entity_poly.type
_entity_poly.pdbx_seq_one_letter_code
_entity_poly.pdbx_strand_id
1 'polypeptide(L)'
;MGESTLYKKWREPQSFTEFELRRIANVLGINYEQASALCVETKNRDSIQAEQQIESIKGFHIRYGVLLVMVVLGVVLLSVILHFLPDTKLGKDERLSLPEYRARYIGAGVDLAPSDLGEETAFHSSLYDYEFLDITVETLGEDISLTGKMRWTLKRDKQLTRLSEFSAQGKHLGDTAALVYTVKDPVDSDVWIGTAMMHMPRSGDANGYWMTIHNDKDPAGTGPFAIGTIDLTRRKM
;
A
#
# COMPACT_ATOMS: atom_id res chain seq x y z
N MET A 1 5.44 -8.05 13.31
CA MET A 1 5.74 -6.75 13.93
C MET A 1 4.45 -6.22 14.48
N GLY A 2 4.39 -5.83 15.75
CA GLY A 2 3.19 -5.23 16.33
C GLY A 2 2.94 -3.83 15.78
N GLU A 3 1.68 -3.46 15.65
CA GLU A 3 1.20 -2.19 15.07
C GLU A 3 1.75 -0.94 15.79
N SER A 4 1.92 -1.03 17.12
CA SER A 4 2.57 0.01 17.95
C SER A 4 4.06 0.21 17.62
N THR A 5 4.72 -0.81 17.07
CA THR A 5 6.12 -0.72 16.64
C THR A 5 6.21 -0.04 15.28
N LEU A 6 5.31 -0.34 14.35
CA LEU A 6 5.24 0.30 13.04
C LEU A 6 4.92 1.80 13.13
N TYR A 7 3.95 2.17 13.97
CA TYR A 7 3.59 3.58 14.18
C TYR A 7 4.75 4.40 14.78
N LYS A 8 5.44 3.84 15.79
CA LYS A 8 6.59 4.49 16.43
C LYS A 8 7.79 4.61 15.47
N LYS A 9 8.02 3.61 14.62
CA LYS A 9 9.11 3.59 13.62
C LYS A 9 8.85 4.53 12.43
N TRP A 10 7.58 4.77 12.09
CA TRP A 10 7.19 5.76 11.08
C TRP A 10 7.46 7.19 11.54
N ARG A 11 7.23 7.50 12.83
CA ARG A 11 7.57 8.81 13.42
C ARG A 11 9.05 8.98 13.75
N GLU A 12 9.75 7.90 14.12
CA GLU A 12 11.14 7.93 14.56
C GLU A 12 12.00 6.91 13.77
N PRO A 13 12.37 7.22 12.51
CA PRO A 13 13.02 6.29 11.60
C PRO A 13 14.46 5.87 11.99
N GLN A 14 14.98 6.31 13.14
CA GLN A 14 16.38 6.10 13.56
C GLN A 14 16.74 4.65 13.97
N SER A 15 15.84 3.67 13.84
CA SER A 15 16.04 2.36 14.48
C SER A 15 15.64 1.14 13.65
N PHE A 16 15.56 1.26 12.32
CA PHE A 16 15.50 0.04 11.51
C PHE A 16 16.81 -0.75 11.67
N THR A 17 16.68 -1.98 12.14
CA THR A 17 17.79 -2.93 12.19
C THR A 17 18.17 -3.36 10.77
N GLU A 18 19.40 -3.83 10.58
CA GLU A 18 19.90 -4.28 9.27
C GLU A 18 18.97 -5.34 8.63
N PHE A 19 18.42 -6.26 9.44
CA PHE A 19 17.48 -7.27 8.99
C PHE A 19 16.19 -6.67 8.40
N GLU A 20 15.67 -5.61 9.02
CA GLU A 20 14.45 -4.93 8.58
C GLU A 20 14.68 -4.14 7.30
N LEU A 21 15.82 -3.45 7.19
CA LEU A 21 16.22 -2.73 5.96
C LEU A 21 16.39 -3.68 4.78
N ARG A 22 16.97 -4.88 4.99
CA ARG A 22 17.06 -5.90 3.94
C ARG A 22 15.69 -6.39 3.48
N ARG A 23 14.73 -6.49 4.40
CA ARG A 23 13.36 -6.89 4.07
C ARG A 23 12.61 -5.79 3.30
N ILE A 24 12.79 -4.54 3.70
CA ILE A 24 12.26 -3.37 2.97
C ILE A 24 12.85 -3.30 1.56
N ALA A 25 14.18 -3.45 1.44
CA ALA A 25 14.87 -3.48 0.15
C ALA A 25 14.29 -4.56 -0.78
N ASN A 26 14.06 -5.76 -0.25
CA ASN A 26 13.48 -6.87 -0.99
C ASN A 26 12.04 -6.57 -1.46
N VAL A 27 11.20 -6.01 -0.58
CA VAL A 27 9.81 -5.65 -0.94
C VAL A 27 9.76 -4.55 -2.00
N LEU A 28 10.67 -3.58 -1.93
CA LEU A 28 10.73 -2.44 -2.85
C LEU A 28 11.52 -2.74 -4.14
N GLY A 29 12.14 -3.92 -4.24
CA GLY A 29 12.99 -4.29 -5.38
C GLY A 29 14.23 -3.40 -5.53
N ILE A 30 14.72 -2.82 -4.43
CA ILE A 30 15.91 -1.96 -4.39
C ILE A 30 17.02 -2.65 -3.58
N ASN A 31 18.26 -2.17 -3.70
CA ASN A 31 19.35 -2.71 -2.88
C ASN A 31 19.35 -2.13 -1.46
N TYR A 32 20.10 -2.77 -0.56
CA TYR A 32 20.17 -2.40 0.85
C TYR A 32 20.67 -0.97 1.05
N GLU A 33 21.67 -0.56 0.26
CA GLU A 33 22.29 0.76 0.32
C GLU A 33 21.29 1.85 -0.11
N GLN A 34 20.46 1.58 -1.11
CA GLN A 34 19.36 2.45 -1.55
C GLN A 34 18.26 2.55 -0.49
N ALA A 35 17.86 1.43 0.11
CA ALA A 35 16.88 1.42 1.19
C ALA A 35 17.39 2.18 2.43
N SER A 36 18.66 1.96 2.80
CA SER A 36 19.33 2.67 3.89
C SER A 36 19.45 4.16 3.60
N ALA A 37 19.78 4.55 2.37
CA ALA A 37 19.89 5.96 1.97
C ALA A 37 18.54 6.68 2.09
N LEU A 38 17.44 6.09 1.62
CA LEU A 38 16.09 6.66 1.72
C LEU A 38 15.65 6.91 3.17
N CYS A 39 16.05 6.03 4.10
CA CYS A 39 15.79 6.18 5.54
C CYS A 39 16.64 7.28 6.20
N VAL A 40 17.82 7.59 5.65
CA VAL A 40 18.70 8.67 6.13
C VAL A 40 18.33 10.01 5.46
N GLU A 41 17.90 10.00 4.20
CA GLU A 41 17.59 11.20 3.42
C GLU A 41 16.36 11.95 3.97
N THR A 42 15.42 11.25 4.59
CA THR A 42 14.27 11.84 5.31
C THR A 42 14.71 12.64 6.55
N LYS A 43 15.77 12.20 7.25
CA LYS A 43 16.34 12.95 8.39
C LYS A 43 16.94 14.28 7.96
N ASN A 44 17.56 14.29 6.78
CA ASN A 44 18.20 15.48 6.22
C ASN A 44 17.18 16.41 5.58
N ARG A 45 16.12 15.94 4.94
CA ARG A 45 15.15 16.81 4.24
C ARG A 45 14.39 17.74 5.20
N ASP A 46 14.05 17.25 6.41
CA ASP A 46 13.32 18.03 7.42
C ASP A 46 14.23 18.98 8.22
N SER A 47 15.53 18.65 8.39
CA SER A 47 16.51 19.57 9.00
C SER A 47 17.06 20.58 7.98
N ILE A 48 17.19 20.20 6.71
CA ILE A 48 17.75 21.02 5.63
C ILE A 48 16.70 22.01 5.08
N GLN A 49 15.40 21.70 5.05
CA GLN A 49 14.38 22.70 4.69
C GLN A 49 14.27 23.85 5.70
N ALA A 50 14.70 23.64 6.96
CA ALA A 50 14.78 24.69 7.97
C ALA A 50 16.06 25.55 7.86
N GLU A 51 17.14 25.06 7.22
CA GLU A 51 18.42 25.79 7.09
C GLU A 51 18.71 26.29 5.65
N GLN A 52 18.14 25.70 4.59
CA GLN A 52 18.37 26.09 3.19
C GLN A 52 17.65 27.35 2.71
N GLN A 53 16.86 28.00 3.56
CA GLN A 53 16.39 29.38 3.31
C GLN A 53 17.49 30.44 3.53
N ILE A 54 18.68 30.08 4.00
CA ILE A 54 19.73 31.05 4.38
C ILE A 54 21.02 30.97 3.53
N GLU A 55 21.34 29.88 2.82
CA GLU A 55 22.66 29.74 2.14
C GLU A 55 22.65 29.64 0.60
N SER A 56 21.53 29.89 -0.08
CA SER A 56 21.46 29.79 -1.57
C SER A 56 22.23 30.87 -2.34
N ILE A 57 23.11 31.64 -1.69
CA ILE A 57 23.89 32.71 -2.34
C ILE A 57 25.35 32.60 -1.87
N LYS A 58 26.14 31.72 -2.50
CA LYS A 58 27.50 32.03 -3.02
C LYS A 58 28.31 30.77 -3.32
N GLY A 59 28.66 30.63 -4.60
CA GLY A 59 29.85 29.90 -5.02
C GLY A 59 29.62 28.39 -5.19
N PHE A 60 30.30 27.69 -6.08
CA PHE A 60 31.51 28.07 -6.77
C PHE A 60 31.67 27.16 -7.98
N HIS A 61 32.07 27.80 -9.06
CA HIS A 61 32.19 27.28 -10.40
C HIS A 61 33.59 26.67 -10.63
N ILE A 62 33.66 25.67 -11.52
CA ILE A 62 34.75 25.41 -12.48
C ILE A 62 36.04 24.75 -11.94
N ARG A 63 36.14 23.41 -12.10
CA ARG A 63 37.38 22.66 -12.47
C ARG A 63 37.06 21.25 -13.03
N TYR A 64 36.47 21.13 -14.23
CA TYR A 64 36.22 19.82 -14.86
C TYR A 64 36.49 19.77 -16.38
N GLY A 65 37.52 20.47 -16.86
CA GLY A 65 37.91 20.45 -18.29
C GLY A 65 38.71 19.22 -18.75
N VAL A 66 39.32 18.46 -17.83
CA VAL A 66 40.24 17.35 -18.18
C VAL A 66 39.58 15.97 -17.99
N LEU A 67 38.54 15.85 -17.17
CA LEU A 67 37.84 14.58 -16.90
C LEU A 67 36.95 14.15 -18.10
N LEU A 68 36.43 15.10 -18.87
CA LEU A 68 35.48 14.84 -19.95
C LEU A 68 36.11 14.08 -21.13
N VAL A 69 37.39 14.34 -21.43
CA VAL A 69 38.08 13.75 -22.60
C VAL A 69 38.39 12.26 -22.38
N MET A 70 38.70 11.85 -21.14
CA MET A 70 38.99 10.44 -20.82
C MET A 70 37.72 9.57 -20.82
N VAL A 71 36.57 10.12 -20.41
CA VAL A 71 35.28 9.40 -20.42
C VAL A 71 34.81 9.15 -21.85
N VAL A 72 34.97 10.13 -22.75
CA VAL A 72 34.57 9.97 -24.15
C VAL A 72 35.42 8.90 -24.86
N LEU A 73 36.73 8.84 -24.59
CA LEU A 73 37.60 7.81 -25.19
C LEU A 73 37.25 6.39 -24.71
N GLY A 74 36.90 6.23 -23.44
CA GLY A 74 36.49 4.93 -22.87
C GLY A 74 35.18 4.40 -23.45
N VAL A 75 34.21 5.28 -23.70
CA VAL A 75 32.91 4.90 -24.29
C VAL A 75 33.05 4.45 -25.75
N VAL A 76 33.94 5.08 -26.53
CA VAL A 76 34.21 4.69 -27.92
C VAL A 76 34.94 3.35 -28.00
N LEU A 77 35.86 3.07 -27.07
CA LEU A 77 36.54 1.77 -27.04
C LEU A 77 35.56 0.62 -26.67
N LEU A 78 34.62 0.89 -25.77
CA LEU A 78 33.63 -0.09 -25.32
C LEU A 78 32.59 -0.42 -26.41
N SER A 79 32.21 0.56 -27.23
CA SER A 79 31.23 0.34 -28.32
C SER A 79 31.78 -0.54 -29.45
N VAL A 80 33.10 -0.48 -29.68
CA VAL A 80 33.79 -1.35 -30.66
C VAL A 80 33.83 -2.79 -30.15
N ILE A 81 34.15 -3.02 -28.86
CA ILE A 81 34.18 -4.38 -28.28
C ILE A 81 32.79 -5.04 -28.32
N LEU A 82 31.73 -4.26 -28.06
CA LEU A 82 30.34 -4.74 -28.13
C LEU A 82 29.90 -5.14 -29.56
N HIS A 83 30.49 -4.54 -30.61
CA HIS A 83 30.20 -4.90 -32.01
C HIS A 83 30.88 -6.19 -32.49
N PHE A 84 31.90 -6.68 -31.77
CA PHE A 84 32.64 -7.90 -32.12
C PHE A 84 32.25 -9.13 -31.29
N LEU A 85 31.28 -9.01 -30.38
CA LEU A 85 30.72 -10.17 -29.70
C LEU A 85 29.77 -10.91 -30.66
N PRO A 86 30.02 -12.19 -30.97
CA PRO A 86 29.06 -12.98 -31.75
C PRO A 86 27.76 -13.09 -30.96
N ASP A 87 26.63 -12.96 -31.66
CA ASP A 87 25.28 -13.19 -31.16
C ASP A 87 25.17 -14.61 -30.60
N THR A 88 25.59 -14.79 -29.35
CA THR A 88 25.16 -15.93 -28.56
C THR A 88 23.68 -15.73 -28.37
N LYS A 89 22.88 -16.47 -29.16
CA LYS A 89 21.47 -16.71 -28.88
C LYS A 89 21.38 -17.39 -27.52
N LEU A 90 21.48 -16.60 -26.45
CA LEU A 90 20.94 -16.93 -25.15
C LEU A 90 19.47 -17.23 -25.44
N GLY A 91 19.09 -18.49 -25.22
CA GLY A 91 17.73 -18.96 -25.46
C GLY A 91 16.75 -17.96 -24.88
N LYS A 92 15.79 -17.52 -25.70
CA LYS A 92 14.63 -16.75 -25.28
C LYS A 92 14.17 -17.30 -23.94
N ASP A 93 14.27 -16.46 -22.90
CA ASP A 93 13.59 -16.68 -21.63
C ASP A 93 12.19 -17.22 -21.93
N GLU A 94 11.92 -18.43 -21.46
CA GLU A 94 10.55 -18.78 -21.08
C GLU A 94 10.16 -17.72 -20.06
N ARG A 95 9.50 -16.66 -20.52
CA ARG A 95 8.79 -15.73 -19.65
C ARG A 95 7.79 -16.59 -18.89
N LEU A 96 8.16 -17.02 -17.69
CA LEU A 96 7.26 -17.59 -16.71
C LEU A 96 6.11 -16.60 -16.55
N SER A 97 4.98 -16.89 -17.17
CA SER A 97 3.76 -16.11 -17.01
C SER A 97 3.39 -16.18 -15.53
N LEU A 98 3.20 -15.03 -14.90
CA LEU A 98 2.75 -14.97 -13.51
C LEU A 98 1.43 -15.74 -13.39
N PRO A 99 1.22 -16.50 -12.30
CA PRO A 99 -0.02 -17.22 -12.10
C PRO A 99 -1.18 -16.24 -12.00
N GLU A 100 -2.22 -16.50 -12.78
CA GLU A 100 -3.47 -15.74 -12.77
C GLU A 100 -4.52 -16.47 -11.94
N TYR A 101 -5.25 -15.73 -11.12
CA TYR A 101 -6.35 -16.24 -10.32
C TYR A 101 -7.54 -15.29 -10.36
N ARG A 102 -8.75 -15.86 -10.42
CA ARG A 102 -10.00 -15.11 -10.34
C ARG A 102 -10.96 -15.76 -9.36
N ALA A 103 -11.69 -14.94 -8.60
CA ALA A 103 -12.70 -15.40 -7.67
C ALA A 103 -13.85 -14.40 -7.52
N ARG A 104 -15.00 -14.91 -7.08
CA ARG A 104 -16.17 -14.11 -6.73
C ARG A 104 -16.57 -14.37 -5.29
N TYR A 105 -16.93 -13.32 -4.58
CA TYR A 105 -17.33 -13.38 -3.18
C TYR A 105 -18.60 -12.58 -2.92
N ILE A 106 -19.23 -12.91 -1.81
CA ILE A 106 -20.19 -12.06 -1.10
C ILE A 106 -19.91 -12.13 0.39
N GLY A 107 -20.40 -11.16 1.13
CA GLY A 107 -20.25 -11.22 2.57
C GLY A 107 -20.75 -9.99 3.27
N ALA A 108 -20.23 -9.79 4.46
CA ALA A 108 -20.62 -8.69 5.32
C ALA A 108 -19.41 -8.11 6.04
N GLY A 109 -19.59 -6.92 6.58
CA GLY A 109 -18.68 -6.33 7.53
C GLY A 109 -19.47 -5.52 8.54
N VAL A 110 -18.84 -5.20 9.66
CA VAL A 110 -19.43 -4.38 10.71
C VAL A 110 -18.36 -3.49 11.32
N ASP A 111 -18.75 -2.26 11.65
CA ASP A 111 -17.93 -1.41 12.51
C ASP A 111 -17.80 -2.05 13.90
N LEU A 112 -16.59 -2.14 14.42
CA LEU A 112 -16.34 -2.49 15.82
C LEU A 112 -16.58 -1.27 16.71
N ALA A 113 -17.05 -1.51 17.93
CA ALA A 113 -17.17 -0.42 18.90
C ALA A 113 -15.80 -0.17 19.57
N PRO A 114 -15.51 1.06 20.01
CA PRO A 114 -14.31 1.35 20.79
C PRO A 114 -14.15 0.45 22.02
N SER A 115 -15.26 0.05 22.66
CA SER A 115 -15.25 -0.89 23.78
C SER A 115 -14.67 -2.27 23.45
N ASP A 116 -14.75 -2.69 22.18
CA ASP A 116 -14.23 -3.98 21.72
C ASP A 116 -12.71 -3.91 21.44
N LEU A 117 -12.15 -2.70 21.40
CA LEU A 117 -10.78 -2.40 21.02
C LEU A 117 -9.92 -1.97 22.22
N GLY A 118 -10.51 -1.90 23.42
CA GLY A 118 -9.83 -1.49 24.66
C GLY A 118 -9.89 0.01 24.90
N GLU A 119 -8.83 0.58 25.48
CA GLU A 119 -8.75 2.00 25.87
C GLU A 119 -8.36 2.93 24.70
N GLU A 120 -8.38 2.45 23.46
CA GLU A 120 -7.90 3.22 22.31
C GLU A 120 -8.91 4.30 21.90
N THR A 121 -8.55 5.56 22.13
CA THR A 121 -9.42 6.70 21.85
C THR A 121 -9.36 7.15 20.40
N ALA A 122 -8.52 6.57 19.55
CA ALA A 122 -8.41 6.98 18.15
C ALA A 122 -9.58 6.51 17.27
N PHE A 123 -10.37 5.55 17.75
CA PHE A 123 -11.45 4.92 16.99
C PHE A 123 -12.81 5.53 17.27
N HIS A 124 -13.56 5.77 16.21
CA HIS A 124 -14.90 6.33 16.21
C HIS A 124 -15.93 5.31 16.75
N SER A 125 -17.15 5.75 17.05
CA SER A 125 -18.23 4.82 17.40
C SER A 125 -18.73 4.01 16.21
N SER A 126 -19.23 2.79 16.47
CA SER A 126 -19.80 1.91 15.44
C SER A 126 -21.07 2.50 14.80
N LEU A 127 -21.02 2.79 13.50
CA LEU A 127 -22.10 3.49 12.76
C LEU A 127 -22.86 2.60 11.80
N TYR A 128 -22.20 1.67 11.12
CA TYR A 128 -22.77 1.00 9.95
C TYR A 128 -22.68 -0.53 10.01
N ASP A 129 -23.65 -1.17 9.35
CA ASP A 129 -23.57 -2.56 8.90
C ASP A 129 -23.34 -2.58 7.37
N TYR A 130 -22.44 -3.44 6.91
CA TYR A 130 -22.03 -3.53 5.51
C TYR A 130 -22.40 -4.88 4.91
N GLU A 131 -22.89 -4.87 3.68
CA GLU A 131 -23.12 -6.05 2.85
C GLU A 131 -22.33 -5.89 1.54
N PHE A 132 -21.39 -6.81 1.33
CA PHE A 132 -20.52 -6.85 0.17
C PHE A 132 -21.12 -7.76 -0.90
N LEU A 133 -21.34 -7.19 -2.08
CA LEU A 133 -22.08 -7.81 -3.17
C LEU A 133 -21.20 -7.94 -4.41
N ASP A 134 -21.19 -9.13 -4.99
CA ASP A 134 -20.53 -9.44 -6.26
C ASP A 134 -19.06 -9.00 -6.30
N ILE A 135 -18.34 -9.20 -5.19
CA ILE A 135 -16.92 -8.85 -5.11
C ILE A 135 -16.15 -9.76 -6.07
N THR A 136 -15.55 -9.16 -7.09
CA THR A 136 -14.68 -9.81 -8.06
C THR A 136 -13.24 -9.56 -7.67
N VAL A 137 -12.48 -10.64 -7.56
CA VAL A 137 -11.07 -10.64 -7.20
C VAL A 137 -10.29 -11.12 -8.40
N GLU A 138 -9.28 -10.36 -8.78
CA GLU A 138 -8.31 -10.75 -9.80
C GLU A 138 -6.91 -10.66 -9.20
N THR A 139 -6.08 -11.65 -9.51
CA THR A 139 -4.71 -11.69 -9.03
C THR A 139 -3.77 -12.06 -10.15
N LEU A 140 -2.68 -11.31 -10.28
CA LEU A 140 -1.59 -11.56 -11.22
C LEU A 140 -0.28 -11.62 -10.43
N GLY A 141 0.27 -12.82 -10.24
CA GLY A 141 1.38 -13.01 -9.31
C GLY A 141 0.94 -12.67 -7.88
N GLU A 142 1.58 -11.70 -7.25
CA GLU A 142 1.22 -11.20 -5.92
C GLU A 142 0.25 -10.01 -5.97
N ASP A 143 0.12 -9.33 -7.11
CA ASP A 143 -0.75 -8.16 -7.22
C ASP A 143 -2.22 -8.58 -7.23
N ILE A 144 -3.03 -7.96 -6.38
CA ILE A 144 -4.44 -8.27 -6.21
C ILE A 144 -5.28 -7.01 -6.45
N SER A 145 -6.37 -7.16 -7.19
CA SER A 145 -7.42 -6.17 -7.34
C SER A 145 -8.78 -6.74 -6.90
N LEU A 146 -9.56 -5.90 -6.24
CA LEU A 146 -10.94 -6.19 -5.85
C LEU A 146 -11.84 -5.12 -6.43
N THR A 147 -12.99 -5.53 -6.94
CA THR A 147 -14.06 -4.61 -7.34
C THR A 147 -15.40 -5.20 -6.95
N GLY A 148 -16.39 -4.36 -6.69
CA GLY A 148 -17.75 -4.83 -6.43
C GLY A 148 -18.64 -3.73 -5.89
N LYS A 149 -19.70 -4.13 -5.18
CA LYS A 149 -20.65 -3.20 -4.58
C LYS A 149 -20.69 -3.40 -3.07
N MET A 150 -20.88 -2.32 -2.36
CA MET A 150 -21.06 -2.32 -0.92
C MET A 150 -22.39 -1.63 -0.61
N ARG A 151 -23.30 -2.36 0.00
CA ARG A 151 -24.49 -1.79 0.61
C ARG A 151 -24.16 -1.49 2.07
N TRP A 152 -24.44 -0.30 2.53
CA TRP A 152 -24.25 0.05 3.94
C TRP A 152 -25.52 0.62 4.52
N THR A 153 -25.78 0.28 5.78
CA THR A 153 -26.99 0.64 6.52
C THR A 153 -26.60 1.29 7.83
N LEU A 154 -27.13 2.48 8.10
CA LEU A 154 -26.90 3.20 9.34
C LEU A 154 -27.58 2.47 10.51
N LYS A 155 -26.83 2.09 11.54
CA LYS A 155 -27.33 1.28 12.67
C LYS A 155 -28.47 1.94 13.44
N ARG A 156 -28.37 3.26 13.66
CA ARG A 156 -29.38 4.05 14.38
C ARG A 156 -30.65 4.32 13.57
N ASP A 157 -30.57 4.23 12.24
CA ASP A 157 -31.70 4.43 11.34
C ASP A 157 -31.58 3.48 10.15
N LYS A 158 -32.18 2.30 10.29
CA LYS A 158 -32.12 1.24 9.28
C LYS A 158 -32.81 1.60 7.96
N GLN A 159 -33.53 2.72 7.88
CA GLN A 159 -34.10 3.18 6.61
C GLN A 159 -33.06 3.89 5.74
N LEU A 160 -31.97 4.40 6.35
CA LEU A 160 -30.84 4.95 5.60
C LEU A 160 -29.93 3.81 5.15
N THR A 161 -30.27 3.24 3.99
CA THR A 161 -29.47 2.25 3.27
C THR A 161 -28.99 2.84 1.96
N ARG A 162 -27.70 2.69 1.66
CA ARG A 162 -27.12 3.14 0.40
C ARG A 162 -26.30 2.05 -0.27
N LEU A 163 -26.10 2.21 -1.57
CA LEU A 163 -25.32 1.29 -2.40
C LEU A 163 -24.19 2.08 -3.05
N SER A 164 -22.96 1.67 -2.74
CA SER A 164 -21.73 2.30 -3.19
C SER A 164 -20.91 1.33 -4.04
N GLU A 165 -20.08 1.89 -4.92
CA GLU A 165 -19.06 1.12 -5.62
C GLU A 165 -17.83 0.97 -4.73
N PHE A 166 -17.26 -0.23 -4.74
CA PHE A 166 -16.08 -0.59 -3.98
C PHE A 166 -14.97 -1.03 -4.93
N SER A 167 -13.77 -0.50 -4.73
CA SER A 167 -12.56 -0.99 -5.38
C SER A 167 -11.40 -1.06 -4.38
N ALA A 168 -10.53 -2.05 -4.53
CA ALA A 168 -9.31 -2.15 -3.76
C ALA A 168 -8.15 -2.68 -4.61
N GLN A 169 -6.94 -2.30 -4.22
CA GLN A 169 -5.70 -2.79 -4.80
C GLN A 169 -4.72 -3.12 -3.69
N GLY A 170 -3.84 -4.09 -3.95
CA GLY A 170 -2.83 -4.45 -2.96
C GLY A 170 -1.99 -5.63 -3.37
N LYS A 171 -1.44 -6.32 -2.38
CA LYS A 171 -0.57 -7.49 -2.58
C LYS A 171 -0.95 -8.66 -1.68
N HIS A 172 -0.83 -9.87 -2.22
CA HIS A 172 -0.78 -11.10 -1.45
C HIS A 172 0.59 -11.28 -0.80
N LEU A 173 0.57 -11.69 0.46
CA LEU A 173 1.71 -12.13 1.26
C LEU A 173 1.37 -13.51 1.81
N GLY A 174 1.66 -14.55 1.04
CA GLY A 174 1.12 -15.90 1.29
C GLY A 174 -0.40 -15.93 1.16
N ASP A 175 -1.09 -16.45 2.16
CA ASP A 175 -2.57 -16.49 2.23
C ASP A 175 -3.17 -15.22 2.84
N THR A 176 -2.40 -14.14 2.98
CA THR A 176 -2.90 -12.84 3.46
C THR A 176 -2.88 -11.84 2.32
N ALA A 177 -3.82 -10.91 2.28
CA ALA A 177 -3.86 -9.77 1.38
C ALA A 177 -3.81 -8.47 2.18
N ALA A 178 -2.91 -7.57 1.80
CA ALA A 178 -2.86 -6.20 2.29
C ALA A 178 -3.40 -5.28 1.20
N LEU A 179 -4.47 -4.55 1.50
CA LEU A 179 -5.26 -3.80 0.52
C LEU A 179 -5.37 -2.34 0.93
N VAL A 180 -5.36 -1.45 -0.06
CA VAL A 180 -5.90 -0.09 0.04
C VAL A 180 -7.19 -0.08 -0.76
N TYR A 181 -8.26 0.41 -0.17
CA TYR A 181 -9.57 0.44 -0.81
C TYR A 181 -10.15 1.85 -0.89
N THR A 182 -11.09 1.99 -1.80
CA THR A 182 -11.90 3.18 -1.99
C THR A 182 -13.35 2.77 -2.16
N VAL A 183 -14.23 3.41 -1.39
CA VAL A 183 -15.67 3.34 -1.56
C VAL A 183 -16.13 4.68 -2.12
N LYS A 184 -16.95 4.65 -3.17
CA LYS A 184 -17.56 5.84 -3.74
C LYS A 184 -19.06 5.77 -3.58
N ASP A 185 -19.63 6.69 -2.80
CA ASP A 185 -21.07 6.91 -2.75
C ASP A 185 -21.49 7.84 -3.90
N PRO A 186 -22.29 7.33 -4.86
CA PRO A 186 -22.72 8.14 -6.00
C PRO A 186 -23.70 9.27 -5.62
N VAL A 187 -24.32 9.23 -4.43
CA VAL A 187 -25.35 10.20 -4.05
C VAL A 187 -24.75 11.47 -3.46
N ASP A 188 -23.88 11.33 -2.46
CA ASP A 188 -23.29 12.49 -1.76
C ASP A 188 -21.89 12.85 -2.29
N SER A 189 -21.42 12.15 -3.33
CA SER A 189 -20.02 12.24 -3.82
C SER A 189 -18.98 11.92 -2.75
N ASP A 190 -19.39 11.24 -1.68
CA ASP A 190 -18.52 10.84 -0.59
C ASP A 190 -17.57 9.74 -1.04
N VAL A 191 -16.32 9.89 -0.62
CA VAL A 191 -15.26 8.94 -0.88
C VAL A 191 -14.66 8.51 0.45
N TRP A 192 -14.73 7.21 0.73
CA TRP A 192 -14.06 6.62 1.88
C TRP A 192 -12.81 5.91 1.41
N ILE A 193 -11.68 6.22 2.04
CA ILE A 193 -10.38 5.63 1.72
C ILE A 193 -9.88 4.94 2.97
N GLY A 194 -9.58 3.67 2.84
CA GLY A 194 -9.12 2.85 3.95
C GLY A 194 -8.14 1.78 3.53
N THR A 195 -7.72 1.00 4.51
CA THR A 195 -6.86 -0.15 4.35
C THR A 195 -7.53 -1.40 4.91
N ALA A 196 -7.21 -2.56 4.35
CA ALA A 196 -7.70 -3.84 4.86
C ALA A 196 -6.57 -4.87 4.88
N MET A 197 -6.61 -5.72 5.91
CA MET A 197 -5.75 -6.88 6.06
C MET A 197 -6.66 -8.11 6.11
N MET A 198 -6.55 -8.99 5.11
CA MET A 198 -7.45 -10.12 4.96
C MET A 198 -6.69 -11.43 4.88
N HIS A 199 -7.05 -12.45 5.66
CA HIS A 199 -6.76 -13.82 5.29
C HIS A 199 -7.61 -14.17 4.07
N MET A 200 -6.95 -14.39 2.94
CA MET A 200 -7.58 -14.57 1.64
C MET A 200 -6.81 -15.66 0.87
N PRO A 201 -7.01 -16.94 1.21
CA PRO A 201 -6.37 -18.02 0.48
C PRO A 201 -6.85 -18.04 -0.99
N ARG A 202 -6.01 -18.59 -1.88
CA ARG A 202 -6.38 -18.82 -3.29
C ARG A 202 -7.55 -19.81 -3.44
N SER A 203 -7.94 -20.50 -2.38
CA SER A 203 -9.15 -21.29 -2.36
C SER A 203 -9.82 -21.25 -1.01
N GLY A 204 -11.08 -20.84 -0.98
CA GLY A 204 -11.89 -20.81 0.23
C GLY A 204 -12.45 -19.42 0.47
N ASP A 205 -13.04 -19.28 1.63
CA ASP A 205 -13.57 -18.02 2.14
C ASP A 205 -12.43 -17.08 2.56
N ALA A 206 -12.74 -15.80 2.71
CA ALA A 206 -11.80 -14.78 3.13
C ALA A 206 -12.37 -13.99 4.31
N ASN A 207 -11.52 -13.60 5.26
CA ASN A 207 -11.92 -12.79 6.40
C ASN A 207 -10.80 -11.83 6.79
N GLY A 208 -11.12 -10.81 7.58
CA GLY A 208 -10.11 -9.87 8.02
C GLY A 208 -10.66 -8.64 8.70
N TYR A 209 -9.82 -7.61 8.73
CA TYR A 209 -10.12 -6.33 9.34
C TYR A 209 -9.87 -5.21 8.35
N TRP A 210 -10.60 -4.13 8.51
CA TRP A 210 -10.45 -2.92 7.74
C TRP A 210 -10.38 -1.71 8.65
N MET A 211 -9.74 -0.65 8.19
CA MET A 211 -9.70 0.65 8.84
C MET A 211 -9.89 1.75 7.80
N THR A 212 -10.81 2.70 8.02
CA THR A 212 -10.99 3.87 7.14
C THR A 212 -11.17 5.13 7.97
N ILE A 213 -10.92 6.28 7.37
CA ILE A 213 -11.37 7.56 7.93
C ILE A 213 -12.85 7.70 7.56
N HIS A 214 -13.73 7.87 8.55
CA HIS A 214 -15.12 8.25 8.29
C HIS A 214 -15.24 9.77 8.34
N ASN A 215 -15.83 10.35 7.30
CA ASN A 215 -16.09 11.79 7.25
C ASN A 215 -17.37 12.17 8.02
N ASP A 216 -18.15 11.18 8.43
CA ASP A 216 -19.34 11.37 9.25
C ASP A 216 -18.99 11.89 10.66
N LYS A 217 -19.85 12.76 11.18
CA LYS A 217 -19.71 13.22 12.55
C LYS A 217 -20.01 12.08 13.52
N ASP A 218 -18.98 11.65 14.24
CA ASP A 218 -19.11 10.66 15.32
C ASP A 218 -20.00 11.21 16.45
N PRO A 219 -21.15 10.56 16.78
CA PRO A 219 -22.00 10.96 17.89
C PRO A 219 -21.28 10.94 19.25
N ALA A 220 -20.27 10.08 19.42
CA ALA A 220 -19.51 9.93 20.65
C ALA A 220 -18.26 10.84 20.70
N GLY A 221 -17.87 11.45 19.58
CA GLY A 221 -16.71 12.35 19.49
C GLY A 221 -15.38 11.69 19.85
N THR A 222 -15.26 10.37 19.62
CA THR A 222 -14.17 9.53 20.09
C THR A 222 -12.93 9.67 19.21
N GLY A 223 -13.04 9.53 17.89
CA GLY A 223 -11.90 9.70 16.98
C GLY A 223 -12.30 9.69 15.50
N PRO A 224 -11.35 9.93 14.58
CA PRO A 224 -11.64 10.02 13.14
C PRO A 224 -11.60 8.67 12.40
N PHE A 225 -11.08 7.61 13.03
CA PHE A 225 -10.88 6.32 12.38
C PHE A 225 -11.99 5.35 12.71
N ALA A 226 -12.55 4.72 11.68
CA ALA A 226 -13.41 3.56 11.80
C ALA A 226 -12.60 2.30 11.58
N ILE A 227 -12.95 1.24 12.30
CA ILE A 227 -12.35 -0.08 12.16
C ILE A 227 -13.46 -1.12 12.27
N GLY A 228 -13.33 -2.18 11.49
CA GLY A 228 -14.33 -3.22 11.46
C GLY A 228 -13.79 -4.56 10.99
N THR A 229 -14.67 -5.56 11.00
CA THR A 229 -14.39 -6.88 10.43
C THR A 229 -14.97 -6.99 9.02
N ILE A 230 -14.40 -7.88 8.22
CA ILE A 230 -14.95 -8.33 6.93
C ILE A 230 -14.96 -9.86 6.95
N ASP A 231 -16.08 -10.44 6.57
CA ASP A 231 -16.20 -11.87 6.30
C ASP A 231 -16.82 -12.07 4.91
N LEU A 232 -16.11 -12.78 4.03
CA LEU A 232 -16.47 -13.05 2.64
C LEU A 232 -16.52 -14.55 2.35
N THR A 233 -17.65 -15.02 1.84
CA THR A 233 -17.83 -16.39 1.36
C THR A 233 -17.59 -16.49 -0.13
N ARG A 234 -16.79 -17.47 -0.56
CA ARG A 234 -16.51 -17.69 -1.98
C ARG A 234 -17.73 -18.25 -2.69
N ARG A 235 -18.11 -17.63 -3.79
CA ARG A 235 -19.11 -18.17 -4.71
C ARG A 235 -18.47 -19.17 -5.66
N LYS A 236 -19.18 -20.26 -5.92
CA LYS A 236 -18.87 -21.14 -7.07
C LYS A 236 -19.08 -20.32 -8.34
N MET A 237 -18.08 -20.32 -9.22
CA MET A 237 -18.22 -19.79 -10.58
C MET A 237 -19.08 -20.70 -11.43
#